data_AF-A0A090IQD3-F1
#
_entry.id   AF-A0A090IQD3-F1
#
_cell.length_a   1.000
_cell.length_b   1.000
_cell.length_c   1.000
_cell.angle_alpha   90.00
_cell.angle_beta   90.00
_cell.angle_gamma   90.00
#
_symmetry.space_group_name_H-M   'P 1'
#
loop_
_entity.id
_entity.type
_entity.pdbx_description
1 polymer ?
#
loop_
_entity_poly.entity_id
_entity_poly.type
_entity_poly.pdbx_seq_one_letter_code
_entity_poly.pdbx_strand_id
1 'polypeptide(L)'
;MRLPKKGTPYLYYFVALFLALFWRNIMRHSLYLRLATVLIQADLAREEREWKRQVRKVQYEIPWGNEYLLKDIGLHIDGRTISDLEVPAIKTERQIRHLRRLVRLRIAT
;
A
#
# COMPACT_ATOMS: atom_id res chain seq x y z
N MET A 1 24.16 39.26 57.88
CA MET A 1 24.71 38.11 57.14
C MET A 1 23.65 37.53 56.20
N ARG A 2 23.72 37.83 54.89
CA ARG A 2 23.17 36.97 53.82
C ARG A 2 23.65 37.50 52.46
N LEU A 3 24.68 36.87 51.90
CA LEU A 3 25.14 37.15 50.54
C LEU A 3 24.13 36.58 49.53
N PRO A 4 23.74 37.31 48.49
CA PRO A 4 22.84 36.80 47.47
C PRO A 4 23.59 35.78 46.60
N LYS A 5 23.06 34.55 46.53
CA LYS A 5 23.51 33.51 45.58
C LYS A 5 23.34 34.04 44.15
N LYS A 6 24.41 34.56 43.56
CA LYS A 6 24.49 34.80 42.11
C LYS A 6 24.65 33.45 41.42
N GLY A 7 23.53 32.81 41.11
CA GLY A 7 23.49 31.63 40.23
C GLY A 7 24.01 32.01 38.85
N THR A 8 24.90 31.19 38.32
CA THR A 8 25.71 31.42 37.11
C THR A 8 24.85 31.66 35.86
N PRO A 9 24.84 32.86 35.26
CA PRO A 9 24.03 33.17 34.06
C PRO A 9 24.45 32.33 32.85
N TYR A 10 25.70 31.87 32.81
CA TYR A 10 26.26 31.06 31.72
C TYR A 10 25.54 29.73 31.50
N LEU A 11 25.03 29.10 32.57
CA LEU A 11 24.30 27.83 32.46
C LEU A 11 22.97 28.02 31.72
N TYR A 12 22.32 29.17 31.93
CA TYR A 12 21.05 29.48 31.28
C TYR A 12 21.23 29.71 29.78
N TYR A 13 22.26 30.46 29.37
CA TYR A 13 22.58 30.65 27.96
C TYR A 13 22.99 29.34 27.27
N PHE A 14 23.73 28.48 27.96
CA PHE A 14 24.12 27.18 27.42
C PHE A 14 22.91 26.26 27.21
N VAL A 15 22.00 26.20 28.19
CA VAL A 15 20.75 25.42 28.09
C VAL A 15 19.83 26.00 27.00
N ALA A 16 19.70 27.32 26.91
CA ALA A 16 18.91 27.98 25.87
C ALA A 16 19.47 27.74 24.46
N LEU A 17 20.80 27.80 24.29
CA LEU A 17 21.47 27.48 23.03
C LEU A 17 21.28 26.02 22.64
N PHE A 18 21.42 25.10 23.61
CA PHE A 18 21.21 23.68 23.40
C PHE A 18 19.76 23.38 23.00
N LEU A 19 18.77 23.95 23.69
CA LEU A 19 17.35 23.83 23.35
C LEU A 19 17.05 24.42 21.97
N ALA A 20 17.60 25.58 21.62
CA ALA A 20 17.40 26.18 20.30
C ALA A 20 17.99 25.32 19.16
N LEU A 21 19.18 24.75 19.36
CA LEU A 21 19.83 23.86 18.39
C LEU A 21 19.13 22.50 18.28
N PHE A 22 18.64 21.97 19.40
CA PHE A 22 17.88 20.73 19.46
C PHE A 22 16.50 20.88 18.79
N TRP A 23 15.79 21.97 19.10
CA TRP A 23 14.50 22.31 18.49
C TRP A 23 14.63 22.52 16.98
N ARG A 24 15.73 23.13 16.52
CA ARG A 24 16.03 23.29 15.09
C ARG A 24 16.26 21.95 14.36
N ASN A 25 16.80 20.93 15.04
CA ASN A 25 16.97 19.59 14.46
C ASN A 25 15.67 18.78 14.45
N ILE A 26 14.87 18.83 15.51
CA ILE A 26 13.56 18.17 15.57
C ILE A 26 12.63 18.67 14.46
N MET A 27 12.63 19.98 14.20
CA MET A 27 11.81 20.59 13.16
C MET A 27 12.22 20.20 11.72
N ARG A 28 13.40 19.60 11.50
CA ARG A 28 13.83 19.08 10.18
C ARG A 28 13.34 17.66 9.90
N HIS A 29 12.90 16.93 10.93
CA HIS A 29 12.44 15.54 10.77
C HIS A 29 11.14 15.45 9.97
N SER A 30 10.27 16.45 10.07
CA SER A 30 9.06 16.57 9.25
C SER A 30 9.36 16.75 7.76
N LEU A 31 10.48 17.40 7.41
CA LEU A 31 10.92 17.56 6.02
C LEU A 31 11.33 16.21 5.42
N TYR A 32 12.05 15.38 6.17
CA TYR A 32 12.41 14.02 5.72
C TYR A 32 11.19 13.14 5.52
N LEU A 33 10.22 13.18 6.45
CA LEU A 33 8.96 12.45 6.30
C LEU A 33 8.19 12.91 5.07
N ARG A 34 8.15 14.23 4.82
CA ARG A 34 7.48 14.80 3.64
C ARG A 34 8.18 14.44 2.33
N LEU A 35 9.51 14.35 2.32
CA LEU A 35 10.24 13.89 1.14
C LEU A 35 10.04 12.39 0.91
N ALA A 36 10.05 11.59 1.97
CA ALA A 36 9.81 10.15 1.88
C ALA A 36 8.44 9.85 1.27
N THR A 37 7.38 10.55 1.70
CA THR A 37 6.04 10.35 1.13
C THR A 37 5.97 10.74 -0.33
N VAL A 38 6.59 11.86 -0.74
CA VAL A 38 6.64 12.30 -2.14
C VAL A 38 7.38 11.29 -3.01
N LEU A 39 8.52 10.77 -2.54
CA LEU A 39 9.30 9.77 -3.28
C LEU A 39 8.52 8.46 -3.46
N ILE A 40 7.85 7.97 -2.43
CA ILE A 40 7.01 6.76 -2.51
C ILE A 40 5.85 6.98 -3.51
N GLN A 41 5.18 8.13 -3.45
CA GLN A 41 4.10 8.44 -4.39
C GLN A 41 4.60 8.52 -5.84
N ALA A 42 5.77 9.12 -6.07
CA ALA A 42 6.37 9.21 -7.39
C ALA A 42 6.71 7.82 -7.97
N ASP A 43 7.22 6.93 -7.11
CA ASP A 43 7.58 5.56 -7.50
C ASP A 43 6.33 4.75 -7.88
N LEU A 44 5.29 4.77 -7.04
CA LEU A 44 4.00 4.16 -7.35
C LEU A 44 3.39 4.68 -8.65
N ALA A 45 3.44 6.01 -8.88
CA ALA A 45 2.93 6.61 -10.10
C ALA A 45 3.71 6.20 -11.35
N ARG A 46 5.00 5.85 -11.21
CA ARG A 46 5.81 5.33 -12.31
C ARG A 46 5.45 3.88 -12.60
N GLU A 47 5.39 3.05 -11.57
CA GLU A 47 5.00 1.64 -11.69
C GLU A 47 3.60 1.50 -12.29
N GLU A 48 2.63 2.31 -11.86
CA GLU A 48 1.29 2.32 -12.43
C GLU A 48 1.29 2.69 -13.92
N ARG A 49 2.15 3.64 -14.35
CA ARG A 49 2.30 4.00 -15.76
C ARG A 49 2.90 2.87 -16.58
N GLU A 50 3.91 2.20 -16.05
CA GLU A 50 4.54 1.04 -16.69
C GLU A 50 3.54 -0.12 -16.79
N TRP A 51 2.83 -0.42 -15.70
CA TRP A 51 1.73 -1.39 -15.67
C TRP A 51 0.66 -1.09 -16.70
N LYS A 52 0.13 0.15 -16.74
CA LYS A 52 -0.89 0.55 -17.73
C LYS A 52 -0.40 0.38 -19.17
N ARG A 53 0.88 0.64 -19.45
CA ARG A 53 1.44 0.40 -20.79
C ARG A 53 1.47 -1.08 -21.14
N GLN A 54 1.85 -1.95 -20.19
CA GLN A 54 1.83 -3.40 -20.40
C GLN A 54 0.41 -3.92 -20.59
N VAL A 55 -0.51 -3.54 -19.72
CA VAL A 55 -1.93 -3.93 -19.81
C VAL A 55 -2.53 -3.50 -21.14
N ARG A 56 -2.26 -2.27 -21.62
CA ARG A 56 -2.74 -1.84 -22.94
C ARG A 56 -2.23 -2.73 -24.07
N LYS A 57 -0.94 -3.09 -24.07
CA LYS A 57 -0.39 -4.00 -25.09
C LYS A 57 -1.09 -5.35 -25.07
N VAL A 58 -1.21 -5.94 -23.88
CA VAL A 58 -1.89 -7.22 -23.70
C VAL A 58 -3.35 -7.14 -24.13
N GLN A 59 -4.06 -6.04 -23.80
CA GLN A 59 -5.47 -5.85 -24.17
C GLN A 59 -5.71 -5.85 -25.69
N TYR A 60 -4.75 -5.36 -26.49
CA TYR A 60 -4.82 -5.44 -27.95
C TYR A 60 -4.55 -6.85 -28.49
N GLU A 61 -3.76 -7.66 -27.78
CA GLU A 61 -3.48 -9.05 -28.16
C GLU A 61 -4.61 -10.01 -27.78
N ILE A 62 -5.59 -9.59 -26.97
CA ILE A 62 -6.74 -10.41 -26.61
C ILE A 62 -7.55 -10.72 -27.88
N PRO A 63 -7.82 -11.99 -28.20
CA PRO A 63 -8.57 -12.39 -29.39
C PRO A 63 -10.07 -12.17 -29.18
N TRP A 64 -10.51 -10.91 -29.17
CA TRP A 64 -11.91 -10.50 -28.97
C TRP A 64 -12.90 -11.15 -29.95
N GLY A 65 -12.43 -11.58 -31.12
CA GLY A 65 -13.24 -12.25 -32.13
C GLY A 65 -13.44 -13.75 -31.92
N ASN A 66 -12.84 -14.37 -30.91
CA ASN A 66 -12.98 -15.81 -30.65
C ASN A 66 -13.50 -16.08 -29.23
N GLU A 67 -14.80 -16.35 -29.14
CA GLU A 67 -15.49 -16.64 -27.87
C GLU A 67 -14.90 -17.84 -27.12
N TYR A 68 -14.45 -18.88 -27.83
CA TYR A 68 -13.87 -20.07 -27.19
C TYR A 68 -12.52 -19.77 -26.53
N LEU A 69 -11.66 -19.00 -27.20
CA LEU A 69 -10.37 -18.58 -26.62
C LEU A 69 -10.57 -17.62 -25.44
N LEU A 70 -11.54 -16.70 -25.54
CA LEU A 70 -11.90 -15.84 -24.41
C LEU A 70 -12.37 -16.67 -23.20
N LYS A 71 -13.18 -17.71 -23.46
CA LYS A 71 -13.68 -18.62 -22.43
C LYS A 71 -12.56 -19.35 -21.69
N ASP A 72 -11.53 -19.80 -22.40
CA ASP A 72 -10.36 -20.46 -21.82
C ASP A 72 -9.49 -19.49 -21.00
N ILE A 73 -9.43 -18.22 -21.40
CA ILE A 73 -8.76 -17.15 -20.65
C ILE A 73 -9.60 -16.72 -19.42
N GLY A 74 -10.88 -17.13 -19.33
CA GLY A 74 -11.78 -16.75 -18.25
C GLY A 74 -12.49 -15.40 -18.48
N LEU A 75 -12.50 -14.91 -19.71
CA LEU A 75 -13.18 -13.69 -20.15
C LEU A 75 -14.45 -14.02 -20.95
N HIS A 76 -15.51 -13.25 -20.74
CA HIS A 76 -16.68 -13.26 -21.62
C HIS A 76 -16.53 -12.18 -22.71
N ILE A 77 -17.34 -12.25 -23.76
CA ILE A 77 -17.28 -11.39 -24.94
C ILE A 77 -17.51 -9.91 -24.60
N ASP A 78 -18.22 -9.67 -23.50
CA ASP A 78 -18.45 -8.35 -22.90
C ASP A 78 -17.23 -7.80 -22.14
N GLY A 79 -16.09 -8.51 -22.15
CA GLY A 79 -14.87 -8.15 -21.43
C GLY A 79 -14.95 -8.31 -19.91
N ARG A 80 -16.06 -8.87 -19.41
CA ARG A 80 -16.23 -9.21 -17.99
C ARG A 80 -15.58 -10.56 -17.71
N THR A 81 -15.09 -10.75 -16.49
CA THR A 81 -14.61 -12.08 -16.09
C THR A 81 -15.80 -13.03 -16.00
N ILE A 82 -15.62 -14.27 -16.47
CA ILE A 82 -16.69 -15.28 -16.42
C ILE A 82 -17.10 -15.55 -14.96
N SER A 83 -16.17 -15.37 -14.01
CA SER A 83 -16.42 -15.46 -12.57
C SER A 83 -17.33 -14.38 -11.99
N ASP A 84 -17.46 -13.22 -12.66
CA ASP A 84 -18.38 -12.15 -12.23
C ASP A 84 -19.79 -12.33 -12.81
N LEU A 85 -19.91 -13.14 -13.87
CA LEU A 85 -21.17 -13.48 -14.50
C LEU A 85 -21.75 -14.81 -14.01
N GLU A 86 -20.94 -15.65 -13.35
CA GLU A 86 -21.45 -16.79 -12.60
C GLU A 86 -22.39 -16.31 -11.48
N VAL A 87 -23.59 -16.92 -11.43
CA VAL A 87 -24.60 -16.63 -10.40
C VAL A 87 -23.96 -16.74 -9.02
N PRO A 88 -24.08 -15.73 -8.14
CA PRO A 88 -23.38 -15.69 -6.85
C PRO A 88 -23.65 -16.93 -5.97
N ALA A 89 -24.79 -17.61 -6.16
CA ALA A 89 -25.14 -18.87 -5.52
C ALA A 89 -24.16 -20.02 -5.83
N ILE A 90 -23.64 -20.10 -7.06
CA ILE A 90 -22.71 -21.16 -7.47
C ILE A 90 -21.32 -20.91 -6.88
N LYS A 91 -20.90 -19.63 -6.82
CA LYS A 91 -19.62 -19.21 -6.23
C LYS A 91 -19.58 -19.48 -4.72
N THR A 92 -20.65 -19.15 -4.00
CA THR A 92 -20.77 -19.43 -2.57
C THR A 92 -20.79 -20.92 -2.29
N GLU A 93 -21.48 -21.74 -3.10
CA GLU A 93 -21.51 -23.19 -2.93
C GLU A 93 -20.11 -23.82 -3.11
N ARG A 94 -19.36 -23.40 -4.15
CA ARG A 94 -17.96 -23.86 -4.36
C ARG A 94 -17.08 -23.45 -3.17
N GLN A 95 -17.16 -22.21 -2.70
CA GLN A 95 -16.40 -21.74 -1.54
C GLN A 95 -16.75 -22.53 -0.28
N ILE A 96 -18.04 -22.77 0.00
CA ILE A 96 -18.51 -23.58 1.13
C ILE A 96 -17.96 -25.00 1.04
N ARG A 97 -17.92 -25.60 -0.16
CA ARG A 97 -17.35 -26.94 -0.39
C ARG A 97 -15.85 -26.98 -0.08
N HIS A 98 -15.09 -25.99 -0.54
CA HIS A 98 -13.65 -25.89 -0.26
C HIS A 98 -13.38 -25.66 1.23
N LEU A 99 -14.10 -24.76 1.87
CA LEU A 99 -14.00 -24.53 3.32
C LEU A 99 -14.34 -25.78 4.12
N ARG A 100 -15.42 -26.48 3.76
CA ARG A 100 -15.80 -27.76 4.38
C ARG A 100 -14.70 -28.81 4.24
N ARG A 101 -14.02 -28.87 3.10
CA ARG A 101 -12.88 -29.78 2.88
C ARG A 101 -11.70 -29.42 3.77
N LEU A 102 -11.34 -28.13 3.85
CA LEU A 102 -10.25 -27.66 4.70
C LEU A 102 -10.53 -27.90 6.19
N VAL A 103 -11.74 -27.62 6.65
CA VAL A 103 -12.16 -27.89 8.04
C VAL A 103 -12.10 -29.37 8.36
N ARG A 104 -12.59 -30.25 7.46
CA ARG A 104 -12.51 -31.70 7.66
C ARG A 104 -11.08 -32.21 7.74
N LEU A 105 -10.19 -31.72 6.87
CA LEU A 105 -8.77 -32.09 6.90
C LEU A 105 -8.08 -31.62 8.18
N ARG A 106 -8.44 -30.42 8.67
CA ARG A 106 -7.89 -29.86 9.91
C ARG A 106 -8.35 -30.62 11.16
N ILE A 107 -9.58 -31.15 11.18
CA ILE A 107 -10.13 -31.92 12.32
C ILE A 107 -9.53 -33.34 12.37
N ALA A 108 -9.00 -33.86 11.26
CA ALA A 108 -8.38 -35.18 11.18
C ALA A 108 -6.90 -35.21 11.66
N THR A 109 -6.40 -34.10 12.18
CA THR A 109 -5.08 -33.96 12.83
C THR A 109 -5.29 -33.68 14.31
#